data_AF-I8AF07-F1
#
_entry.id   AF-I8AF07-F1
#
_cell.length_a   1.000
_cell.length_b   1.000
_cell.length_c   1.000
_cell.angle_alpha   90.00
_cell.angle_beta   90.00
_cell.angle_gamma   90.00
#
_symmetry.space_group_name_H-M   'P 1'
#
loop_
_entity.id
_entity.type
_entity.pdbx_description
1 polymer ?
#
loop_
_entity_poly.entity_id
_entity_poly.type
_entity_poly.pdbx_seq_one_letter_code
_entity_poly.pdbx_strand_id
1 'polypeptide(L)'
;MKITQELRPVFEQRTKEPIIVEGHQSPFQQTLGSAQKSVQTNQLEELLQRVEQQGKRVIYAQTLKDVAAYRQLVQSFIKKALDVGLQREQKDGWNAYGQHETMQLVKEVDQKLIALTDNVIGQERKPLALLEAIGEIQGLLINIYT
;
A
#
# COMPACT_ATOMS: atom_id res chain seq x y z
N MET A 1 -3.21 -59.93 -60.61
CA MET A 1 -3.59 -59.62 -59.21
C MET A 1 -2.45 -58.88 -58.54
N LYS A 2 -2.79 -57.95 -57.61
CA LYS A 2 -1.92 -57.13 -56.72
C LYS A 2 -1.26 -55.95 -57.44
N ILE A 3 -1.90 -54.78 -57.57
CA ILE A 3 -2.12 -53.70 -56.57
C ILE A 3 -0.78 -53.25 -55.96
N THR A 4 -0.14 -52.28 -56.59
CA THR A 4 0.99 -51.55 -56.02
C THR A 4 0.42 -50.34 -55.28
N GLN A 5 0.59 -50.35 -53.97
CA GLN A 5 0.02 -49.39 -53.03
C GLN A 5 0.96 -48.20 -52.89
N GLU A 6 0.47 -47.03 -53.31
CA GLU A 6 1.12 -45.72 -53.17
C GLU A 6 1.46 -45.44 -51.69
N LEU A 7 2.76 -45.39 -51.36
CA LEU A 7 3.23 -44.90 -50.08
C LEU A 7 3.27 -43.37 -50.13
N ARG A 8 2.20 -42.74 -49.64
CA ARG A 8 2.19 -41.31 -49.31
C ARG A 8 3.16 -41.05 -48.15
N PRO A 9 4.04 -40.04 -48.20
CA PRO A 9 4.73 -39.59 -47.01
C PRO A 9 3.72 -38.91 -46.09
N VAL A 10 3.42 -39.54 -44.96
CA VAL A 10 2.68 -38.90 -43.86
C VAL A 10 3.61 -37.82 -43.32
N PHE A 11 3.32 -36.57 -43.66
CA PHE A 11 3.92 -35.42 -43.01
C PHE A 11 3.34 -35.38 -41.60
N GLU A 12 4.06 -35.97 -40.64
CA GLU A 12 3.81 -35.81 -39.22
C GLU A 12 3.93 -34.32 -38.90
N GLN A 13 2.78 -33.65 -38.85
CA GLN A 13 2.64 -32.38 -38.18
C GLN A 13 3.02 -32.65 -36.72
N ARG A 14 4.28 -32.38 -36.36
CA ARG A 14 4.64 -32.15 -34.97
C ARG A 14 3.71 -31.05 -34.50
N THR A 15 2.65 -31.41 -33.78
CA THR A 15 1.95 -30.52 -32.89
C THR A 15 3.03 -29.89 -32.04
N LYS A 16 3.34 -28.63 -32.32
CA LYS A 16 4.12 -27.79 -31.41
C LYS A 16 3.28 -27.73 -30.15
N GLU A 17 3.57 -28.61 -29.20
CA GLU A 17 3.16 -28.39 -27.83
C GLU A 17 3.60 -26.96 -27.50
N PRO A 18 2.70 -26.07 -27.05
CA PRO A 18 3.13 -24.78 -26.57
C PRO A 18 4.11 -25.07 -25.44
N ILE A 19 5.36 -24.67 -25.62
CA ILE A 19 6.30 -24.60 -24.52
C ILE A 19 5.68 -23.60 -23.56
N ILE A 20 5.01 -24.11 -22.51
CA ILE A 20 4.65 -23.30 -21.36
C ILE A 20 6.00 -22.98 -20.73
N VAL A 21 6.55 -21.83 -21.11
CA VAL A 21 7.69 -21.25 -20.42
C VAL A 21 7.12 -20.79 -19.09
N GLU A 22 7.04 -21.70 -18.12
CA GLU A 22 6.83 -21.31 -16.73
C GLU A 22 7.93 -20.32 -16.40
N GLY A 23 7.53 -19.05 -16.23
CA GLY A 23 8.42 -17.95 -15.85
C GLY A 23 8.98 -18.20 -14.46
N HIS A 24 9.95 -19.10 -14.35
CA HIS A 24 10.77 -19.26 -13.17
C HIS A 24 11.61 -17.99 -13.05
N GLN A 25 11.13 -17.03 -12.25
CA GLN A 25 11.95 -15.91 -11.82
C GLN A 25 13.24 -16.48 -11.24
N SER A 26 14.38 -15.95 -11.70
CA SER A 26 15.69 -16.39 -11.20
C SER A 26 15.72 -16.27 -9.66
N PRO A 27 16.36 -17.19 -8.93
CA PRO A 27 16.50 -17.09 -7.47
C PRO A 27 16.99 -15.71 -7.02
N PHE A 28 17.86 -15.06 -7.81
CA PHE A 28 18.30 -13.69 -7.58
C PHE A 28 17.17 -12.65 -7.66
N GLN A 29 16.28 -12.75 -8.66
CA GLN A 29 15.14 -11.84 -8.81
C GLN A 29 14.16 -11.97 -7.64
N GLN A 30 13.98 -13.19 -7.13
CA GLN A 30 13.14 -13.44 -5.95
C GLN A 30 13.76 -12.82 -4.69
N THR A 31 15.06 -13.02 -4.45
CA THR A 31 15.77 -12.41 -3.31
C THR A 31 15.80 -10.89 -3.40
N LEU A 32 16.00 -10.31 -4.59
CA LEU A 32 15.97 -8.86 -4.78
C LEU A 32 14.57 -8.29 -4.52
N GLY A 33 13.53 -8.97 -4.99
CA GLY A 33 12.14 -8.57 -4.75
C GLY A 33 11.74 -8.62 -3.28
N SER A 34 12.19 -9.63 -2.52
CA SER A 34 11.92 -9.73 -1.08
C SER A 34 12.69 -8.68 -0.28
N ALA A 35 13.96 -8.42 -0.62
CA ALA A 35 14.75 -7.36 -0.01
C ALA A 35 14.11 -5.97 -0.22
N GLN A 36 13.66 -5.67 -1.45
CA GLN A 36 12.99 -4.41 -1.75
C GLN A 36 11.67 -4.26 -0.96
N LYS A 37 10.89 -5.33 -0.81
CA LYS A 37 9.66 -5.32 0.01
C LYS A 37 9.98 -5.00 1.48
N SER A 38 11.00 -5.65 2.04
CA SER A 38 11.44 -5.38 3.43
C SER A 38 11.86 -3.93 3.63
N VAL A 39 12.64 -3.35 2.72
CA VAL A 39 13.04 -1.94 2.80
C VAL A 39 11.84 -1.01 2.80
N GLN A 40 10.83 -1.27 1.97
CA GLN A 40 9.62 -0.45 1.91
C GLN A 40 8.77 -0.56 3.17
N THR A 41 8.63 -1.77 3.73
CA THR A 41 7.95 -1.99 5.01
C THR A 41 8.65 -1.22 6.13
N ASN A 42 9.98 -1.33 6.24
CA ASN A 42 10.75 -0.62 7.26
C ASN A 42 10.58 0.91 7.13
N GLN A 43 10.55 1.45 5.92
CA GLN A 43 10.31 2.88 5.68
C GLN A 43 8.91 3.33 6.13
N LEU A 44 7.89 2.49 5.95
CA LEU A 44 6.53 2.76 6.43
C LEU A 44 6.47 2.74 7.96
N GLU A 45 7.13 1.76 8.59
CA GLU A 45 7.21 1.67 10.05
C GLU A 45 7.92 2.90 10.66
N GLU A 46 9.04 3.34 10.07
CA GLU A 46 9.73 4.55 10.50
C GLU A 46 8.85 5.80 10.36
N LEU A 47 8.09 5.93 9.27
CA LEU A 47 7.15 7.03 9.08
C LEU A 47 6.02 6.98 10.10
N LEU A 48 5.47 5.80 10.39
CA LEU A 48 4.42 5.60 11.38
C LEU A 48 4.91 6.01 12.78
N GLN A 49 6.11 5.60 13.17
CA GLN A 49 6.72 6.01 14.44
C GLN A 49 6.87 7.53 14.55
N ARG A 50 7.25 8.21 13.45
CA ARG A 50 7.33 9.69 13.42
C ARG A 50 5.95 10.32 13.56
N VAL A 51 4.92 9.77 12.89
CA VAL A 51 3.53 10.19 13.05
C VAL A 51 3.08 10.04 14.51
N GLU A 52 3.38 8.92 15.16
CA GLU A 52 3.06 8.68 16.56
C GLU A 52 3.73 9.69 17.50
N GLN A 53 5.03 9.93 17.32
CA GLN A 53 5.77 10.89 18.13
C GLN A 53 5.23 12.31 17.95
N GLN A 54 4.95 12.73 16.71
CA GLN A 54 4.39 14.05 16.45
C GLN A 54 2.95 14.16 16.97
N GLY A 55 2.15 13.09 16.93
CA GLY A 55 0.82 13.04 17.54
C GLY A 55 0.88 13.31 19.05
N LYS A 56 1.83 12.66 19.76
CA LYS A 56 2.09 12.99 21.18
C LYS A 56 2.41 14.47 21.37
N ARG A 57 3.25 15.06 20.51
CA ARG A 57 3.58 16.50 20.57
C ARG A 57 2.35 17.38 20.37
N VAL A 58 1.42 17.01 19.48
CA VAL A 58 0.14 17.73 19.31
C VAL A 58 -0.68 17.72 20.60
N ILE A 59 -0.78 16.58 21.29
CA ILE A 59 -1.54 16.46 22.55
C ILE A 59 -0.94 17.34 23.66
N TYR A 60 0.39 17.39 23.77
CA TYR A 60 1.09 18.15 24.81
C TYR A 60 1.16 19.65 24.50
N ALA A 61 1.58 20.02 23.29
CA ALA A 61 1.87 21.41 22.94
C ALA A 61 0.63 22.16 22.43
N GLN A 62 -0.29 21.45 21.77
CA GLN A 62 -1.57 21.98 21.28
C GLN A 62 -1.40 23.26 20.46
N THR A 63 -0.36 23.28 19.62
CA THR A 63 -0.08 24.42 18.74
C THR A 63 -0.46 24.08 17.31
N LEU A 64 -0.91 25.10 16.55
CA LEU A 64 -1.16 24.95 15.11
C LEU A 64 0.09 24.51 14.34
N LYS A 65 1.27 24.91 14.80
CA LYS A 65 2.55 24.47 14.22
C LYS A 65 2.73 22.95 14.34
N ASP A 66 2.42 22.39 15.51
CA ASP A 66 2.53 20.95 15.74
C ASP A 66 1.46 20.16 14.96
N VAL A 67 0.25 20.71 14.82
CA VAL A 67 -0.81 20.12 13.97
C VAL A 67 -0.39 20.13 12.50
N ALA A 68 0.18 21.24 12.01
CA ALA A 68 0.67 21.34 10.64
C ALA A 68 1.79 20.32 10.37
N ALA A 69 2.74 20.17 11.30
CA ALA A 69 3.80 19.16 11.19
C ALA A 69 3.24 17.73 11.22
N TYR A 70 2.25 17.46 12.07
CA TYR A 70 1.55 16.17 12.12
C TYR A 70 0.88 15.85 10.78
N ARG A 71 0.12 16.80 10.23
CA ARG A 71 -0.54 16.66 8.92
C ARG A 71 0.45 16.38 7.79
N GLN A 72 1.61 17.05 7.78
CA GLN A 72 2.66 16.78 6.79
C GLN A 72 3.23 15.37 6.88
N LEU A 73 3.43 14.85 8.09
CA LEU A 73 3.89 13.48 8.30
C LEU A 73 2.84 12.46 7.86
N VAL A 74 1.57 12.67 8.23
CA VAL A 74 0.45 11.81 7.81
C VAL A 74 0.33 11.80 6.28
N GLN A 75 0.43 12.96 5.62
CA GLN A 75 0.42 13.03 4.16
C GLN A 75 1.58 12.27 3.52
N SER A 76 2.78 12.37 4.11
CA SER A 76 3.97 11.67 3.62
C SER A 76 3.82 10.16 3.76
N PHE A 77 3.25 9.71 4.89
CA PHE A 77 2.91 8.31 5.12
C PHE A 77 1.90 7.79 4.09
N ILE A 78 0.77 8.49 3.89
CA ILE A 78 -0.27 8.06 2.93
C ILE A 78 0.32 7.92 1.53
N LYS A 79 1.11 8.90 1.07
CA LYS A 79 1.77 8.80 -0.24
C LYS A 79 2.63 7.54 -0.36
N LYS A 80 3.46 7.27 0.66
CA LYS A 80 4.30 6.08 0.67
C LYS A 80 3.47 4.80 0.71
N ALA A 81 2.40 4.76 1.49
CA ALA A 81 1.52 3.60 1.60
C ALA A 81 0.84 3.30 0.27
N LEU A 82 0.35 4.33 -0.42
CA LEU A 82 -0.22 4.20 -1.77
C LEU A 82 0.83 3.71 -2.78
N ASP A 83 2.06 4.24 -2.75
CA ASP A 83 3.13 3.77 -3.64
C ASP A 83 3.45 2.29 -3.42
N VAL A 84 3.48 1.84 -2.16
CA VAL A 84 3.70 0.43 -1.80
C VAL A 84 2.50 -0.43 -2.24
N GLY A 85 1.27 0.05 -2.05
CA GLY A 85 0.05 -0.62 -2.49
C GLY A 85 -0.02 -0.82 -4.01
N LEU A 86 0.28 0.24 -4.78
CA LEU A 86 0.34 0.20 -6.25
C LEU A 86 1.41 -0.77 -6.79
N GLN A 87 2.54 -0.91 -6.07
CA GLN A 87 3.55 -1.92 -6.41
C GLN A 87 3.10 -3.35 -6.10
N ARG A 88 2.27 -3.55 -5.07
CA ARG A 88 1.64 -4.84 -4.76
C ARG A 88 0.57 -5.20 -5.80
N GLU A 89 -0.19 -4.21 -6.28
CA GLU A 89 -1.22 -4.38 -7.31
C GLU A 89 -0.71 -5.00 -8.61
N GLN A 90 0.50 -4.63 -9.06
CA GLN A 90 1.13 -5.22 -10.24
C GLN A 90 1.48 -6.72 -10.09
N LYS A 91 1.61 -7.22 -8.85
CA LYS A 91 2.00 -8.60 -8.56
C LYS A 91 0.81 -9.50 -8.21
N ASP A 92 -0.15 -8.96 -7.45
CA ASP A 92 -1.23 -9.75 -6.85
C ASP A 92 -2.62 -9.45 -7.46
N GLY A 93 -2.74 -8.52 -8.41
CA GLY A 93 -3.99 -8.24 -9.11
C GLY A 93 -5.03 -7.53 -8.24
N TRP A 94 -4.65 -6.38 -7.67
CA TRP A 94 -5.57 -5.55 -6.89
C TRP A 94 -6.74 -5.10 -7.78
N ASN A 95 -7.96 -5.28 -7.28
CA ASN A 95 -9.18 -4.99 -8.01
C ASN A 95 -9.63 -3.54 -7.75
N ALA A 96 -10.42 -2.95 -8.66
CA ALA A 96 -10.95 -1.60 -8.51
C ALA A 96 -11.71 -1.37 -7.18
N TYR A 97 -12.19 -2.46 -6.56
CA TYR A 97 -12.85 -2.44 -5.26
C TYR A 97 -11.90 -2.07 -4.11
N GLY A 98 -10.72 -2.70 -4.02
CA GLY A 98 -9.75 -2.37 -2.97
C GLY A 98 -9.21 -0.94 -3.13
N GLN A 99 -9.00 -0.46 -4.36
CA GLN A 99 -8.62 0.93 -4.61
C GLN A 99 -9.68 1.91 -4.08
N HIS A 100 -10.97 1.61 -4.31
CA HIS A 100 -12.06 2.43 -3.81
C HIS A 100 -12.07 2.49 -2.27
N GLU A 101 -11.90 1.35 -1.60
CA GLU A 101 -11.83 1.29 -0.13
C GLU A 101 -10.66 2.11 0.42
N THR A 102 -9.45 1.96 -0.14
CA THR A 102 -8.28 2.75 0.25
C THR A 102 -8.53 4.25 0.05
N MET A 103 -9.17 4.66 -1.05
CA MET A 103 -9.50 6.07 -1.27
C MET A 103 -10.54 6.60 -0.27
N GLN A 104 -11.48 5.77 0.19
CA GLN A 104 -12.41 6.16 1.25
C GLN A 104 -11.67 6.34 2.59
N LEU A 105 -10.76 5.44 2.94
CA LEU A 105 -9.92 5.58 4.14
C LEU A 105 -9.09 6.87 4.10
N VAL A 106 -8.48 7.19 2.95
CA VAL A 106 -7.72 8.44 2.79
C VAL A 106 -8.59 9.67 2.99
N LYS A 107 -9.83 9.67 2.46
CA LYS A 107 -10.78 10.77 2.68
C LYS A 107 -11.17 10.90 4.15
N GLU A 108 -11.39 9.78 4.84
CA GLU A 108 -11.72 9.79 6.25
C GLU A 108 -10.58 10.35 7.10
N VAL A 109 -9.33 9.98 6.79
CA VAL A 109 -8.16 10.56 7.45
C VAL A 109 -8.10 12.08 7.24
N ASP A 110 -8.34 12.57 6.03
CA ASP A 110 -8.35 14.02 5.74
C ASP A 110 -9.41 14.76 6.57
N GLN A 111 -10.63 14.20 6.66
CA GLN A 111 -11.70 14.75 7.50
C GLN A 111 -11.31 14.82 8.97
N LYS A 112 -10.68 13.76 9.50
CA LYS A 112 -10.21 13.74 10.89
C LYS A 112 -9.07 14.72 11.15
N LEU A 113 -8.19 14.97 10.17
CA LEU A 113 -7.14 16.00 10.29
C LEU A 113 -7.72 17.42 10.34
N ILE A 114 -8.80 17.68 9.60
CA ILE A 114 -9.53 18.94 9.68
C ILE A 114 -10.15 19.09 11.08
N ALA A 115 -10.89 18.08 11.54
CA ALA A 115 -11.49 18.08 12.88
C ALA A 115 -10.45 18.23 14.00
N LEU A 116 -9.27 17.61 13.86
CA LEU A 116 -8.15 17.78 14.79
C LEU A 116 -7.68 19.25 14.85
N THR A 117 -7.61 19.90 13.69
CA THR A 117 -7.23 21.32 13.61
C THR A 117 -8.26 22.20 14.32
N ASP A 118 -9.55 21.95 14.08
CA ASP A 118 -10.65 22.68 14.73
C ASP A 118 -10.65 22.46 16.26
N ASN A 119 -10.37 21.25 16.73
CA ASN A 119 -10.25 20.94 18.16
C ASN A 119 -9.09 21.69 18.84
N VAL A 120 -7.98 21.93 18.13
CA VAL A 120 -6.84 22.70 18.67
C VAL A 120 -7.11 24.20 18.68
N ILE A 121 -7.91 24.70 17.71
CA ILE A 121 -8.34 26.11 17.65
C ILE A 121 -9.45 26.38 18.70
N GLY A 122 -10.34 25.42 18.91
CA GLY A 122 -11.43 25.48 19.86
C GLY A 122 -10.94 25.76 21.28
N GLN A 123 -11.65 26.64 21.99
CA GLN A 123 -11.25 27.04 23.35
C GLN A 123 -11.42 25.92 24.39
N GLU A 124 -12.14 24.84 24.08
CA GLU A 124 -12.22 23.63 24.92
C GLU A 124 -11.13 22.61 24.57
N ARG A 125 -9.90 22.92 24.99
CA ARG A 125 -8.74 22.05 24.82
C ARG A 125 -8.78 20.85 25.78
N LYS A 126 -9.45 19.76 25.38
CA LYS A 126 -9.46 18.51 26.15
C LYS A 126 -8.38 17.56 25.61
N PRO A 127 -7.29 17.29 26.37
CA PRO A 127 -6.24 16.38 25.92
C PRO A 127 -6.74 14.98 25.57
N LEU A 128 -7.81 14.51 26.23
CA LEU A 128 -8.45 13.22 25.95
C LEU A 128 -9.05 13.18 24.54
N ALA A 129 -9.78 14.22 24.13
CA ALA A 129 -10.38 14.28 22.79
C ALA A 129 -9.32 14.33 21.69
N LEU A 130 -8.19 15.02 21.94
CA LEU A 130 -7.05 15.01 21.02
C LEU A 130 -6.39 13.64 20.92
N LEU A 131 -6.27 12.93 22.05
CA LEU A 131 -5.73 11.58 22.09
C LEU A 131 -6.62 10.61 21.30
N GLU A 132 -7.94 10.67 21.48
CA GLU A 132 -8.90 9.86 20.74
C GLU A 132 -8.79 10.13 19.23
N ALA A 133 -8.86 11.40 18.82
CA ALA A 133 -8.76 11.78 17.41
C ALA A 133 -7.44 11.31 16.76
N ILE A 134 -6.32 11.45 17.47
CA ILE A 134 -5.00 11.01 16.96
C ILE A 134 -4.92 9.48 16.89
N GLY A 135 -5.47 8.77 17.87
CA GLY A 135 -5.53 7.31 17.86
C GLY A 135 -6.37 6.76 16.70
N GLU A 136 -7.51 7.39 16.41
CA GLU A 136 -8.35 7.05 15.26
C GLU A 136 -7.60 7.25 13.93
N ILE A 137 -6.91 8.39 13.77
CA ILE A 137 -6.09 8.66 12.58
C ILE A 137 -5.01 7.58 12.42
N GLN A 138 -4.31 7.22 13.50
CA GLN A 138 -3.29 6.16 13.47
C GLN A 138 -3.87 4.79 13.08
N GLY A 139 -5.05 4.43 13.61
CA GLY A 139 -5.74 3.20 13.24
C GLY A 139 -6.10 3.16 11.75
N LEU A 140 -6.63 4.26 11.22
CA LEU A 140 -6.92 4.36 9.79
C LEU A 140 -5.66 4.26 8.93
N LEU A 141 -4.54 4.86 9.37
CA LEU A 141 -3.27 4.76 8.66
C LEU A 141 -2.76 3.32 8.55
N ILE A 142 -2.91 2.52 9.60
CA ILE A 142 -2.54 1.09 9.58
C ILE A 142 -3.37 0.33 8.56
N ASN A 143 -4.67 0.62 8.47
CA ASN A 143 -5.58 -0.03 7.52
C ASN A 143 -5.26 0.31 6.05
N ILE A 144 -4.58 1.41 5.76
CA ILE A 144 -4.28 1.82 4.37
C ILE A 144 -3.22 0.91 3.70
N TYR A 145 -2.26 0.37 4.45
CA TYR A 145 -1.15 -0.42 3.88
C TYR A 145 -1.15 -1.91 4.24
N THR A 146 -2.04 -2.32 5.14
CA THR A 146 -2.20 -3.72 5.55
C THR A 146 -3.00 -4.46 4.48
#